data_AF-A0A4P9YNN9-F1
#
_entry.id   AF-A0A4P9YNN9-F1
#
_cell.length_a   1.000
_cell.length_b   1.000
_cell.length_c   1.000
_cell.angle_alpha   90.00
_cell.angle_beta   90.00
_cell.angle_gamma   90.00
#
_symmetry.space_group_name_H-M   'P 1'
#
loop_
_entity.id
_entity.type
_entity.pdbx_description
1 polymer ?
#
loop_
_entity_poly.entity_id
_entity_poly.type
_entity_poly.pdbx_seq_one_letter_code
_entity_poly.pdbx_strand_id
1 'polypeptide(L)'
;FGIALWVWIDANVNMKGIYFGHWIPGIISTIGLILINALSLDVLNDDGFSSYDSTTRNARIFCLIITMLLILGGLISSVWIMIVEFQNKNNAAPGTALIVENVLITLSALIMKFGRKNDEF
;
A
#
# COMPACT_ATOMS: atom_id res chain seq x y z
N PHE A 1 -7.46 -7.76 -0.80
CA PHE A 1 -7.21 -7.15 0.52
C PHE A 1 -7.31 -8.18 1.66
N GLY A 2 -8.47 -8.77 1.96
CA GLY A 2 -8.61 -9.70 3.09
C GLY A 2 -7.66 -10.91 3.08
N ILE A 3 -7.34 -11.43 1.89
CA ILE A 3 -6.36 -12.52 1.70
C ILE A 3 -4.94 -12.10 2.15
N ALA A 4 -4.55 -10.84 1.98
CA ALA A 4 -3.24 -10.35 2.37
C ALA A 4 -3.04 -10.44 3.89
N LEU A 5 -4.05 -9.99 4.66
CA LEU A 5 -4.06 -10.07 6.12
C LEU A 5 -4.11 -11.51 6.62
N TRP A 6 -4.83 -12.38 5.92
CA TRP A 6 -4.92 -13.80 6.27
C TRP A 6 -3.59 -14.53 6.07
N VAL A 7 -2.89 -14.25 4.96
CA VAL A 7 -1.54 -14.78 4.68
C VAL A 7 -0.55 -14.32 5.75
N TRP A 8 -0.64 -13.06 6.19
CA TRP A 8 0.21 -12.54 7.26
C TRP A 8 -0.06 -13.20 8.63
N ILE A 9 -1.33 -13.43 8.98
CA ILE A 9 -1.72 -14.09 10.22
C ILE A 9 -1.25 -15.56 10.23
N ASP A 10 -1.47 -16.31 9.14
CA ASP A 10 -1.04 -17.71 9.03
C ASP A 10 0.48 -17.84 9.11
N ALA A 11 1.20 -16.93 8.46
CA ALA A 11 2.65 -16.82 8.57
C ALA A 11 3.10 -16.54 10.02
N ASN A 12 2.43 -15.63 10.74
CA ASN A 12 2.76 -15.32 12.13
C ASN A 12 2.57 -16.51 13.08
N VAL A 13 1.51 -17.30 12.89
CA VAL A 13 1.24 -18.47 13.74
C VAL A 13 2.34 -19.54 13.60
N ASN A 14 2.90 -19.69 12.40
CA ASN A 14 3.95 -20.67 12.13
C ASN A 14 5.37 -20.19 12.52
N MET A 15 5.54 -18.92 12.88
CA MET A 15 6.86 -18.30 13.09
C MET A 15 7.03 -17.82 14.53
N LYS A 16 8.00 -18.39 15.26
CA LYS A 16 8.36 -17.94 16.61
C LYS A 16 9.28 -16.72 16.55
N GLY A 17 8.92 -15.63 17.23
CA GLY A 17 9.81 -14.47 17.45
C GLY A 17 9.60 -13.30 16.49
N ILE A 18 8.35 -12.98 16.16
CA ILE A 18 8.01 -11.77 15.39
C ILE A 18 7.84 -10.59 16.35
N TYR A 19 8.62 -9.54 16.11
CA TYR A 19 8.53 -8.26 16.82
C TYR A 19 7.49 -7.32 16.18
N PHE A 20 6.96 -6.38 16.95
CA PHE A 20 5.99 -5.38 16.48
C PHE A 20 6.48 -4.60 15.25
N GLY A 21 7.80 -4.43 15.09
CA GLY A 21 8.40 -3.77 13.93
C GLY A 21 8.05 -4.40 12.57
N HIS A 22 7.77 -5.71 12.51
CA HIS A 22 7.39 -6.36 11.25
C HIS A 22 5.95 -6.05 10.81
N TRP A 23 5.11 -5.54 11.71
CA TRP A 23 3.73 -5.16 11.39
C TRP A 23 3.62 -3.78 10.74
N ILE A 24 4.62 -2.93 10.94
CA ILE A 24 4.62 -1.52 10.50
C ILE A 24 4.41 -1.38 8.98
N PRO A 25 5.13 -2.13 8.10
CA PRO A 25 4.96 -1.99 6.65
C PRO A 25 3.55 -2.39 6.18
N GLY A 26 2.99 -3.47 6.74
CA GLY A 26 1.64 -3.94 6.40
C GLY A 26 0.55 -2.93 6.80
N ILE A 27 0.69 -2.30 7.97
CA ILE A 27 -0.23 -1.24 8.44
C ILE A 27 -0.14 -0.01 7.53
N ILE A 28 1.07 0.45 7.20
CA ILE A 28 1.29 1.60 6.33
C ILE A 28 0.70 1.37 4.94
N SER A 29 0.93 0.19 4.35
CA SER A 29 0.38 -0.17 3.04
C SER A 29 -1.15 -0.27 3.08
N THR A 30 -1.73 -0.77 4.16
CA THR A 30 -3.19 -0.83 4.36
C THR A 30 -3.80 0.57 4.43
N ILE A 31 -3.17 1.50 5.15
CA ILE A 31 -3.59 2.91 5.20
C ILE A 31 -3.50 3.53 3.80
N GLY A 32 -2.40 3.26 3.07
CA GLY A 32 -2.25 3.69 1.68
C GLY A 32 -3.38 3.16 0.78
N LEU A 33 -3.80 1.90 0.95
CA LEU A 33 -4.92 1.31 0.22
C LEU A 33 -6.26 1.99 0.54
N ILE A 34 -6.50 2.40 1.78
CA ILE A 34 -7.74 3.12 2.11
C ILE A 34 -7.72 4.52 1.46
N LEU A 35 -6.61 5.23 1.61
CA LEU A 35 -6.45 6.59 1.07
C LEU A 35 -6.57 6.63 -0.45
N ILE A 36 -6.01 5.64 -1.17
CA ILE A 36 -6.01 5.67 -2.64
C ILE A 36 -7.41 5.47 -3.23
N ASN A 37 -8.27 4.77 -2.50
CA ASN A 37 -9.66 4.54 -2.84
C ASN A 37 -10.57 5.71 -2.48
N ALA A 38 -10.22 6.46 -1.43
CA ALA A 38 -10.94 7.65 -0.99
C ALA A 38 -10.68 8.89 -1.89
N LEU A 39 -9.60 8.89 -2.68
CA LEU A 39 -9.23 10.00 -3.56
C LEU A 39 -9.81 9.82 -4.97
N SER A 40 -10.61 10.79 -5.43
CA SER A 40 -11.08 10.84 -6.83
C SER A 40 -9.98 11.30 -7.79
N LEU A 41 -9.89 10.65 -8.95
CA LEU A 41 -8.96 10.99 -10.04
C LEU A 41 -9.44 12.19 -10.88
N ASP A 42 -10.68 12.64 -10.69
CA ASP A 42 -11.33 13.70 -11.49
C ASP A 42 -10.53 15.01 -11.47
N VAL A 43 -9.77 15.25 -10.40
CA VAL A 43 -8.89 16.41 -10.23
C VAL A 43 -7.75 16.46 -11.25
N LEU A 44 -7.34 15.29 -11.78
CA LEU A 44 -6.29 15.16 -12.77
C LEU A 44 -6.80 15.36 -14.21
N ASN A 45 -8.10 15.18 -14.43
CA ASN A 45 -8.75 15.31 -15.75
C ASN A 45 -9.36 16.70 -15.99
N ASP A 46 -9.53 17.52 -14.96
CA ASP A 46 -10.09 18.86 -15.10
C ASP A 46 -9.01 19.83 -15.61
N ASP A 47 -9.07 20.11 -16.92
CA ASP A 47 -8.28 21.12 -17.64
C ASP A 47 -8.81 22.56 -17.42
N GLY A 48 -9.74 22.75 -16.46
CA GLY A 48 -10.34 24.04 -16.13
C GLY A 48 -9.38 25.00 -15.42
N PHE A 49 -8.86 25.98 -16.17
CA PHE A 49 -8.09 27.15 -15.71
C PHE A 49 -8.90 28.14 -14.83
N SER A 50 -9.78 27.68 -13.93
CA SER A 50 -10.54 28.55 -13.03
C SER A 50 -9.86 28.70 -11.67
N SER A 51 -9.08 29.77 -11.54
CA SER A 51 -8.22 30.13 -10.39
C SER A 51 -8.91 30.36 -9.04
N TYR A 52 -10.18 30.01 -8.84
CA TYR A 52 -10.92 30.27 -7.59
C TYR A 52 -10.99 29.07 -6.63
N ASP A 53 -10.69 27.84 -7.09
CA ASP A 53 -10.71 26.62 -6.24
C ASP A 53 -9.39 25.82 -6.32
N SER A 54 -8.29 26.54 -6.59
CA SER A 54 -6.95 25.94 -6.79
C SER A 54 -6.41 25.26 -5.54
N THR A 55 -6.75 25.74 -4.33
CA THR A 55 -6.29 25.16 -3.07
C THR A 55 -6.84 23.76 -2.83
N THR A 56 -8.13 23.53 -3.13
CA THR A 56 -8.79 22.22 -2.96
C THR A 56 -8.24 21.20 -3.95
N ARG A 57 -8.01 21.61 -5.21
CA ARG A 57 -7.35 20.80 -6.24
C ARG A 57 -5.93 20.41 -5.85
N ASN A 58 -5.13 21.39 -5.41
CA ASN A 58 -3.75 21.16 -5.00
C ASN A 58 -3.65 20.22 -3.78
N ALA A 59 -4.56 20.35 -2.81
CA ALA A 59 -4.63 19.45 -1.67
C ALA A 59 -4.94 18.00 -2.07
N ARG A 60 -5.88 17.79 -3.01
CA ARG A 60 -6.21 16.45 -3.52
C ARG A 60 -5.04 15.80 -4.28
N ILE A 61 -4.34 16.58 -5.12
CA ILE A 61 -3.13 16.11 -5.83
C ILE A 61 -2.03 15.75 -4.83
N PHE A 62 -1.80 16.59 -3.82
CA PHE A 62 -0.83 16.33 -2.77
C PHE A 62 -1.15 15.03 -2.00
N CYS A 63 -2.41 14.81 -1.63
CA CYS A 63 -2.85 13.57 -1.00
C CYS A 63 -2.66 12.34 -1.91
N LEU A 64 -2.87 12.46 -3.23
CA LEU A 64 -2.59 11.38 -4.19
C LEU A 64 -1.10 11.02 -4.23
N ILE A 65 -0.21 12.03 -4.21
CA ILE A 65 1.24 11.81 -4.18
C ILE A 65 1.65 11.13 -2.87
N ILE A 66 1.16 11.61 -1.71
CA ILE A 66 1.41 10.94 -0.42
C ILE A 66 0.99 9.49 -0.46
N THR A 67 -0.19 9.22 -1.03
CA THR A 67 -0.71 7.86 -1.07
C THR A 67 0.14 6.94 -1.94
N MET A 68 0.61 7.43 -3.09
CA MET A 68 1.57 6.72 -3.93
C MET A 68 2.87 6.44 -3.17
N LEU A 69 3.36 7.41 -2.38
CA LEU A 69 4.55 7.25 -1.54
C LEU A 69 4.33 6.25 -0.41
N LEU A 70 3.15 6.17 0.19
CA LEU A 70 2.85 5.19 1.24
C LEU A 70 2.84 3.77 0.71
N ILE A 71 2.23 3.53 -0.47
CA ILE A 71 2.16 2.20 -1.09
C ILE A 71 3.55 1.77 -1.56
N LEU A 72 4.30 2.64 -2.26
CA LEU A 72 5.65 2.34 -2.73
C LEU A 72 6.64 2.23 -1.56
N GLY A 73 6.52 3.10 -0.56
CA GLY A 73 7.33 3.06 0.66
C GLY A 73 7.12 1.78 1.44
N GLY A 74 5.88 1.34 1.62
CA GLY A 74 5.55 0.05 2.24
C GLY A 74 6.16 -1.14 1.49
N LEU A 75 6.13 -1.13 0.15
CA LEU A 75 6.75 -2.16 -0.69
C LEU A 75 8.28 -2.20 -0.51
N ILE A 76 8.94 -1.03 -0.54
CA ILE A 76 10.40 -0.92 -0.37
C ILE A 76 10.82 -1.35 1.04
N SER A 77 10.10 -0.91 2.07
CA SER A 77 10.35 -1.33 3.46
C SER A 77 10.17 -2.84 3.64
N SER A 78 9.19 -3.44 2.97
CA SER A 78 8.99 -4.89 3.00
C SER A 78 10.17 -5.66 2.42
N VAL A 79 10.74 -5.18 1.30
CA VAL A 79 11.93 -5.78 0.68
C VAL A 79 13.14 -5.64 1.60
N TRP A 80 13.31 -4.48 2.24
CA TRP A 80 14.40 -4.25 3.20
C TRP A 80 14.35 -5.24 4.36
N ILE A 81 13.17 -5.46 4.96
CA ILE A 81 12.99 -6.38 6.08
C ILE A 81 13.29 -7.83 5.66
N MET A 82 12.94 -8.23 4.44
CA MET A 82 13.33 -9.55 3.92
C MET A 82 14.86 -9.72 3.85
N ILE A 83 15.57 -8.69 3.37
CA ILE A 83 17.04 -8.74 3.26
C ILE A 83 17.68 -8.88 4.66
N VAL A 84 17.19 -8.13 5.64
CA VAL A 84 17.69 -8.19 7.02
C VAL A 84 17.43 -9.55 7.66
N GLU A 85 16.23 -10.12 7.47
CA GLU A 85 15.88 -11.41 8.08
C GLU A 85 16.66 -12.57 7.43
N PHE A 86 16.93 -12.47 6.12
CA PHE A 86 17.76 -13.41 5.39
C PHE A 86 19.21 -13.41 5.92
N GLN A 87 19.76 -12.24 6.22
CA GLN A 87 21.11 -12.12 6.79
C GLN A 87 21.21 -12.60 8.25
N ASN A 88 20.20 -12.36 9.08
CA ASN A 88 20.28 -12.62 10.52
C ASN A 88 19.94 -14.04 10.94
N LYS A 89 18.94 -14.68 10.31
CA LYS A 89 18.40 -15.96 10.80
C LYS A 89 18.51 -17.09 9.78
N ASN A 90 19.05 -16.81 8.58
CA ASN A 90 19.10 -17.76 7.46
C ASN A 90 17.73 -18.39 7.14
N ASN A 91 16.65 -17.71 7.57
CA ASN A 91 15.30 -18.21 7.51
C ASN A 91 14.47 -17.18 6.74
N ALA A 92 14.22 -17.48 5.47
CA ALA A 92 13.54 -16.55 4.55
C ALA A 92 12.03 -16.42 4.83
N ALA A 93 11.47 -17.32 5.65
CA ALA A 93 10.03 -17.45 5.87
C ALA A 93 9.31 -16.16 6.34
N PRO A 94 9.86 -15.34 7.27
CA PRO A 94 9.16 -14.13 7.72
C PRO A 94 9.19 -13.00 6.69
N GLY A 95 10.31 -12.87 5.98
CA GLY A 95 10.50 -11.83 4.97
C GLY A 95 9.63 -12.05 3.75
N THR A 96 9.46 -13.31 3.31
CA THR A 96 8.63 -13.64 2.14
C THR A 96 7.15 -13.41 2.42
N ALA A 97 6.64 -13.77 3.60
CA ALA A 97 5.25 -13.52 3.97
C ALA A 97 4.90 -12.02 3.97
N LEU A 98 5.81 -11.19 4.49
CA LEU A 98 5.63 -9.74 4.54
C LEU A 98 5.60 -9.10 3.14
N ILE A 99 6.46 -9.58 2.23
CA ILE A 99 6.46 -9.13 0.83
C ILE A 99 5.16 -9.54 0.15
N VAL A 100 4.72 -10.78 0.34
CA VAL A 100 3.47 -11.27 -0.25
C VAL A 100 2.29 -10.42 0.22
N GLU A 101 2.23 -10.08 1.52
CA GLU A 101 1.21 -9.17 2.05
C GLU A 101 1.25 -7.80 1.35
N ASN A 102 2.41 -7.13 1.31
CA ASN A 102 2.54 -5.80 0.71
C ASN A 102 2.27 -5.80 -0.81
N VAL A 103 2.64 -6.86 -1.52
CA VAL A 103 2.34 -7.03 -2.95
C VAL A 103 0.85 -7.21 -3.16
N LEU A 104 0.17 -8.05 -2.37
CA LEU A 104 -1.26 -8.26 -2.46
C LEU A 104 -2.06 -6.99 -2.13
N ILE A 105 -1.60 -6.19 -1.17
CA ILE A 105 -2.19 -4.88 -0.86
C ILE A 105 -2.01 -3.92 -2.04
N THR A 106 -0.81 -3.86 -2.63
CA THR A 106 -0.53 -3.00 -3.80
C THR A 106 -1.39 -3.40 -5.01
N LEU A 107 -1.52 -4.70 -5.28
CA LEU A 107 -2.40 -5.23 -6.31
C LEU A 107 -3.87 -4.89 -6.04
N SER A 108 -4.33 -5.01 -4.80
CA SER A 108 -5.70 -4.64 -4.42
C SER A 108 -5.94 -3.14 -4.64
N ALA A 109 -4.98 -2.29 -4.28
CA ALA A 109 -5.04 -0.85 -4.52
C ALA A 109 -5.11 -0.51 -6.01
N LEU A 110 -4.32 -1.19 -6.85
CA LEU A 110 -4.35 -1.05 -8.31
C LEU A 110 -5.69 -1.48 -8.90
N ILE A 111 -6.17 -2.67 -8.53
CA ILE A 111 -7.43 -3.22 -9.04
C ILE A 111 -8.60 -2.31 -8.66
N MET A 112 -8.67 -1.81 -7.43
CA MET A 112 -9.79 -0.94 -7.03
C MET A 112 -9.72 0.44 -7.70
N LYS A 113 -8.51 0.99 -7.90
CA LYS A 113 -8.33 2.28 -8.59
C LYS A 113 -8.68 2.21 -10.08
N PHE A 114 -8.21 1.17 -10.77
CA PHE A 114 -8.43 1.02 -12.22
C PHE A 114 -9.73 0.31 -12.57
N GLY A 115 -10.19 -0.62 -11.74
CA GLY A 115 -11.47 -1.30 -11.92
C GLY A 115 -12.65 -0.33 -11.91
N ARG A 116 -12.63 0.67 -11.02
CA ARG A 116 -13.67 1.71 -10.95
C ARG A 116 -13.66 2.67 -12.14
N LYS A 117 -12.61 2.66 -12.96
CA LYS A 117 -12.49 3.52 -14.15
C LYS A 117 -13.22 2.95 -15.38
N ASN A 118 -13.73 1.72 -15.31
CA ASN A 118 -14.35 1.02 -16.44
C ASN A 118 -15.89 0.97 -16.39
N ASP A 119 -16.52 1.51 -15.35
CA ASP A 119 -17.99 1.51 -15.20
C ASP A 119 -18.65 2.80 -15.74
N GLU A 120 -17.89 3.64 -16.45
CA GLU A 120 -18.43 4.78 -17.22
C GLU A 120 -18.64 4.35 -18.68
N PHE A 121 -19.70 3.58 -18.93
CA PHE A 121 -20.28 3.37 -20.26
C PHE A 121 -21.78 3.72 -20.24
#